data_AF-H2Z7L3-F1
#
_entry.id   AF-H2Z7L3-F1
#
_cell.length_a   1.000
_cell.length_b   1.000
_cell.length_c   1.000
_cell.angle_alpha   90.00
_cell.angle_beta   90.00
_cell.angle_gamma   90.00
#
_symmetry.space_group_name_H-M   'P 1'
#
loop_
_entity.id
_entity.type
_entity.pdbx_description
1 polymer ?
#
loop_
_entity_poly.entity_id
_entity_poly.type
_entity_poly.pdbx_seq_one_letter_code
_entity_poly.pdbx_strand_id
1 'polypeptide(L)'
;MKYYLLDIRIHPNRFDSWAGMALARSSQIEDRLRLCESKKSHHKFSDSGTERRAMAALACFKRALSIESDSVKLWIEYGSLAYWIQSMYSRKLKRRSKSVKGDEQNIEMKQKQMINIAKNSFNSAKN
;
A
#
# COMPACT_ATOMS: atom_id res chain seq x y z
N MET A 1 -12.32 0.47 11.74
CA MET A 1 -12.51 0.02 10.34
C MET A 1 -13.96 -0.27 9.96
N LYS A 2 -14.72 -1.04 10.76
CA LYS A 2 -16.13 -1.39 10.44
C LYS A 2 -17.00 -0.16 10.15
N TYR A 3 -16.88 0.89 10.97
CA TYR A 3 -17.64 2.13 10.81
C TYR A 3 -17.28 2.88 9.52
N TYR A 4 -16.01 2.99 9.17
CA TYR A 4 -15.60 3.57 7.88
C TYR A 4 -16.17 2.80 6.67
N LEU A 5 -16.26 1.47 6.76
CA LEU A 5 -16.84 0.67 5.68
C LEU A 5 -18.35 0.89 5.52
N LEU A 6 -19.07 0.97 6.64
CA LEU A 6 -20.50 1.28 6.61
C LEU A 6 -20.74 2.67 6.05
N ASP A 7 -19.95 3.64 6.49
CA ASP A 7 -20.11 5.00 6.02
C ASP A 7 -19.74 5.17 4.55
N ILE A 8 -18.68 4.52 4.05
CA ILE A 8 -18.34 4.51 2.60
C ILE A 8 -19.49 3.94 1.75
N ARG A 9 -20.24 2.96 2.27
CA ARG A 9 -21.39 2.40 1.54
C ARG A 9 -22.54 3.40 1.40
N ILE A 10 -22.71 4.28 2.39
CA ILE A 10 -23.77 5.29 2.41
C ILE A 10 -23.30 6.57 1.70
N HIS A 11 -22.04 6.95 1.90
CA HIS A 11 -21.40 8.17 1.42
C HIS A 11 -20.08 7.85 0.69
N PRO A 12 -20.13 7.34 -0.56
CA PRO A 12 -18.94 6.87 -1.28
C PRO A 12 -17.94 7.98 -1.67
N ASN A 13 -18.32 9.25 -1.51
CA ASN A 13 -17.49 10.43 -1.76
C ASN A 13 -17.00 11.10 -0.47
N ARG A 14 -17.22 10.51 0.71
CA ARG A 14 -16.76 11.12 1.97
C ARG A 14 -15.27 10.87 2.17
N PHE A 15 -14.50 11.96 2.11
CA PHE A 15 -13.04 11.95 2.25
C PHE A 15 -12.57 11.24 3.54
N ASP A 16 -13.06 11.69 4.70
CA ASP A 16 -12.61 11.22 6.02
C ASP A 16 -12.70 9.70 6.18
N SER A 17 -13.73 9.09 5.62
CA SER A 17 -13.95 7.65 5.74
C SER A 17 -12.99 6.85 4.87
N TRP A 18 -12.67 7.35 3.68
CA TRP A 18 -11.62 6.76 2.84
C TRP A 18 -10.23 6.95 3.45
N ALA A 19 -9.91 8.17 3.92
CA ALA A 19 -8.64 8.49 4.55
C ALA A 19 -8.44 7.68 5.84
N GLY A 20 -9.45 7.64 6.71
CA GLY A 20 -9.44 6.86 7.95
C GLY A 20 -9.33 5.35 7.70
N MET A 21 -10.00 4.82 6.67
CA MET A 21 -9.83 3.42 6.28
C MET A 21 -8.42 3.14 5.76
N ALA A 22 -7.86 4.03 4.94
CA ALA A 22 -6.53 3.88 4.37
C ALA A 22 -5.45 3.86 5.47
N LEU A 23 -5.46 4.85 6.35
CA LEU A 23 -4.53 4.98 7.47
C LEU A 23 -4.60 3.78 8.41
N ALA A 24 -5.82 3.36 8.78
CA ALA A 24 -5.99 2.21 9.66
C ALA A 24 -5.43 0.93 9.02
N ARG A 25 -5.59 0.74 7.69
CA ARG A 25 -5.05 -0.43 6.98
C ARG A 25 -3.54 -0.35 6.86
N SER A 26 -2.99 0.84 6.60
CA SER A 26 -1.53 1.06 6.52
C SER A 26 -0.85 0.73 7.85
N SER A 27 -1.38 1.29 8.96
CA SER A 27 -0.88 1.02 10.31
C SER A 27 -0.89 -0.47 10.66
N GLN A 28 -1.94 -1.22 10.30
CA GLN A 28 -1.98 -2.67 10.50
C GLN A 28 -0.90 -3.42 9.69
N ILE A 29 -0.50 -2.91 8.53
CA ILE A 29 0.58 -3.51 7.72
C ILE A 29 1.92 -3.21 8.38
N GLU A 30 2.16 -1.97 8.81
CA GLU A 30 3.37 -1.56 9.53
C GLU A 30 3.57 -2.35 10.81
N ASP A 31 2.53 -2.54 11.62
CA ASP A 31 2.62 -3.31 12.86
C ASP A 31 2.97 -4.78 12.58
N ARG A 32 2.41 -5.36 11.52
CA ARG A 32 2.76 -6.71 11.08
C ARG A 32 4.21 -6.81 10.60
N LEU A 33 4.73 -5.76 9.97
CA LEU A 33 6.14 -5.70 9.54
C LEU A 33 7.07 -5.63 10.74
N ARG A 34 6.80 -4.72 11.69
CA ARG A 34 7.54 -4.60 12.95
C ARG A 34 7.59 -5.92 13.72
N LEU A 35 6.47 -6.65 13.77
CA LEU A 35 6.41 -7.96 14.40
C LEU A 35 7.21 -9.04 13.65
N CYS A 36 7.32 -8.94 12.31
CA CYS A 36 8.11 -9.87 11.49
C CYS A 36 9.62 -9.59 11.58
N GLU A 37 10.02 -8.33 11.82
CA GLU A 37 11.41 -7.94 12.04
C GLU A 37 11.89 -8.30 13.45
N SER A 38 11.02 -8.15 14.46
CA SER A 38 11.35 -8.39 15.87
C SER A 38 11.29 -9.86 16.29
N LYS A 39 10.46 -10.68 15.64
CA LYS A 39 10.35 -12.12 15.93
C LYS A 39 10.81 -12.88 14.68
N LYS A 40 11.68 -13.87 14.85
CA LYS A 40 11.84 -15.01 13.92
C LYS A 40 10.53 -15.83 13.89
N SER A 41 9.41 -15.17 13.61
CA SER A 41 8.08 -15.69 13.77
C SER A 41 7.90 -16.86 12.82
N HIS A 42 7.57 -18.02 13.37
CA HIS A 42 7.14 -19.20 12.62
C HIS A 42 5.86 -18.95 11.82
N HIS A 43 5.16 -17.83 12.04
CA HIS A 43 4.06 -17.41 11.19
C HIS A 43 4.60 -16.80 9.90
N LYS A 44 4.81 -17.68 8.92
CA LYS A 44 5.23 -17.34 7.55
C LYS A 44 4.43 -16.14 7.06
N PHE A 45 5.09 -14.99 6.92
CA PHE A 45 4.55 -13.83 6.25
C PHE A 45 4.23 -14.27 4.82
N SER A 46 2.96 -14.59 4.55
CA SER A 46 2.55 -14.93 3.20
C SER A 46 2.54 -13.65 2.38
N ASP A 47 3.56 -13.52 1.54
CA ASP A 47 3.76 -12.40 0.63
C ASP A 47 2.49 -12.04 -0.16
N SER A 48 1.61 -13.00 -0.45
CA SER A 48 0.35 -12.75 -1.18
C SER A 48 -0.74 -12.13 -0.31
N GLY A 49 -0.90 -12.60 0.93
CA GLY A 49 -1.92 -12.09 1.85
C GLY A 49 -1.63 -10.66 2.33
N THR A 50 -0.35 -10.32 2.48
CA THR A 50 0.06 -8.96 2.85
C THR A 50 0.00 -8.03 1.65
N GLU A 51 0.44 -8.46 0.46
CA GLU A 51 0.29 -7.68 -0.78
C GLU A 51 -1.17 -7.27 -1.01
N ARG A 52 -2.13 -8.22 -0.89
CA ARG A 52 -3.55 -7.92 -1.07
C ARG A 52 -4.06 -6.85 -0.09
N ARG A 53 -3.63 -6.90 1.18
CA ARG A 53 -4.03 -5.89 2.19
C ARG A 53 -3.44 -4.52 1.88
N ALA A 54 -2.19 -4.49 1.43
CA ALA A 54 -1.51 -3.27 1.03
C ALA A 54 -2.15 -2.64 -0.21
N MET A 55 -2.47 -3.42 -1.23
CA MET A 55 -3.19 -2.93 -2.41
C MET A 55 -4.57 -2.36 -2.04
N ALA A 56 -5.27 -2.96 -1.06
CA ALA A 56 -6.54 -2.41 -0.56
C ALA A 56 -6.36 -1.08 0.17
N ALA A 57 -5.30 -0.92 0.98
CA ALA A 57 -4.96 0.35 1.61
C ALA A 57 -4.60 1.41 0.56
N LEU A 58 -3.79 1.03 -0.44
CA LEU A 58 -3.39 1.86 -1.58
C LEU A 58 -4.61 2.39 -2.36
N ALA A 59 -5.62 1.54 -2.59
CA ALA A 59 -6.86 1.94 -3.23
C ALA A 59 -7.67 2.94 -2.40
N CYS A 60 -7.69 2.79 -1.07
CA CYS A 60 -8.36 3.73 -0.18
C CYS A 60 -7.68 5.10 -0.20
N PHE A 61 -6.34 5.14 -0.15
CA PHE A 61 -5.58 6.38 -0.27
C PHE A 61 -5.84 7.07 -1.61
N LYS A 62 -5.76 6.32 -2.72
CA LYS A 62 -6.05 6.85 -4.07
C LYS A 62 -7.45 7.47 -4.12
N ARG A 63 -8.44 6.82 -3.50
CA ARG A 63 -9.81 7.31 -3.49
C ARG A 63 -9.98 8.57 -2.64
N ALA A 64 -9.38 8.61 -1.46
CA ALA A 64 -9.39 9.81 -0.63
C ALA A 64 -8.72 11.00 -1.34
N LEU A 65 -7.55 10.79 -1.94
CA LEU A 65 -6.81 11.81 -2.68
C LEU A 65 -7.49 12.26 -3.98
N SER A 66 -8.38 11.43 -4.55
CA SER A 66 -9.20 11.83 -5.69
C SER A 66 -10.41 12.69 -5.30
N ILE A 67 -10.75 12.73 -4.01
CA ILE A 67 -11.84 13.56 -3.46
C ILE A 67 -11.24 14.88 -2.97
N GLU A 68 -10.15 14.80 -2.20
CA GLU A 68 -9.45 15.96 -1.66
C GLU A 68 -7.94 15.72 -1.77
N SER A 69 -7.28 16.54 -2.60
CA SER A 69 -5.87 16.41 -2.94
C SER A 69 -4.95 17.23 -2.05
N ASP A 70 -5.49 18.04 -1.14
CA ASP A 70 -4.72 19.09 -0.46
C ASP A 70 -4.01 18.56 0.79
N SER A 71 -4.28 17.31 1.17
CA SER A 71 -3.70 16.68 2.33
C SER A 71 -2.27 16.18 2.07
N VAL A 72 -1.28 17.03 2.37
CA VAL A 72 0.16 16.69 2.34
C VAL A 72 0.46 15.41 3.11
N LYS A 73 -0.10 15.27 4.33
CA LYS A 73 0.08 14.06 5.15
C LYS A 73 -0.39 12.82 4.43
N LEU A 74 -1.55 12.88 3.77
CA LEU A 74 -2.11 11.72 3.08
C LEU A 74 -1.29 11.32 1.86
N TRP A 75 -0.71 12.30 1.15
CA TRP A 75 0.27 12.04 0.08
C TRP A 75 1.53 11.34 0.60
N ILE A 76 2.07 11.77 1.74
CA ILE A 76 3.26 11.13 2.36
C ILE A 76 2.97 9.67 2.69
N GLU A 77 1.83 9.39 3.34
CA GLU A 77 1.43 8.02 3.71
C GLU A 77 1.18 7.15 2.47
N TYR A 78 0.51 7.71 1.46
CA TYR A 78 0.27 7.03 0.19
C TYR A 78 1.57 6.67 -0.53
N GLY A 79 2.50 7.63 -0.61
CA GLY A 79 3.81 7.43 -1.22
C GLY A 79 4.66 6.42 -0.46
N SER A 80 4.64 6.46 0.87
CA SER A 80 5.37 5.53 1.74
C SER A 80 4.89 4.10 1.57
N LEU A 81 3.57 3.88 1.55
CA LEU A 81 3.00 2.57 1.29
C LEU A 81 3.35 2.06 -0.12
N ALA A 82 3.24 2.92 -1.15
CA ALA A 82 3.60 2.56 -2.52
C ALA A 82 5.09 2.16 -2.63
N TYR A 83 5.98 2.92 -2.01
CA TYR A 83 7.42 2.62 -1.96
C TYR A 83 7.69 1.29 -1.25
N TRP A 84 7.00 1.01 -0.16
CA TRP A 84 7.14 -0.27 0.52
C TRP A 84 6.66 -1.45 -0.34
N ILE A 85 5.53 -1.34 -1.05
CA ILE A 85 5.06 -2.36 -2.00
C ILE A 85 6.08 -2.55 -3.13
N GLN A 86 6.65 -1.47 -3.67
CA GLN A 86 7.73 -1.51 -4.67
C GLN A 86 8.93 -2.31 -4.16
N SER A 87 9.34 -2.08 -2.91
CA SER A 87 10.44 -2.77 -2.25
C SER A 87 10.15 -4.28 -2.11
N MET A 88 8.88 -4.65 -1.83
CA MET A 88 8.47 -6.06 -1.86
C MET A 88 8.64 -6.68 -3.24
N TYR A 89 8.16 -6.04 -4.30
CA TYR A 89 8.30 -6.57 -5.67
C TYR A 89 9.76 -6.71 -6.07
N SER A 90 10.61 -5.75 -5.68
CA SER A 90 12.07 -5.84 -5.88
C SER A 90 12.67 -7.09 -5.23
N ARG A 91 12.29 -7.39 -3.98
CA ARG A 91 12.72 -8.61 -3.29
C ARG A 91 12.19 -9.88 -3.96
N LYS A 92 10.94 -9.87 -4.43
CA LYS A 92 10.33 -11.00 -5.14
C LYS A 92 11.08 -11.31 -6.45
N LEU A 93 11.40 -10.30 -7.25
CA LEU A 93 12.17 -10.45 -8.50
C LEU A 93 13.57 -10.99 -8.23
N LYS A 94 14.29 -10.45 -7.24
CA LYS A 94 15.64 -10.93 -6.85
C LYS A 94 15.65 -12.39 -6.38
N ARG A 95 14.55 -12.88 -5.81
CA ARG A 95 14.40 -14.29 -5.39
C ARG A 95 13.99 -15.19 -6.57
N ARG A 96 13.11 -14.72 -7.46
CA ARG A 96 12.59 -15.49 -8.62
C ARG A 96 13.56 -15.62 -9.78
N SER A 97 14.52 -14.73 -9.94
CA SER A 97 15.61 -14.91 -10.92
C SER A 97 16.40 -16.23 -10.73
N LYS A 98 16.18 -16.95 -9.62
CA LYS A 98 16.72 -18.28 -9.31
C LYS A 98 15.74 -19.45 -9.49
N SER A 99 14.46 -19.22 -9.79
CA SER A 99 13.40 -20.24 -9.79
C SER A 99 12.18 -19.81 -10.64
N VAL A 100 12.13 -20.31 -11.88
CA VAL A 100 11.00 -20.34 -12.85
C VAL A 100 10.49 -19.00 -13.41
N LYS A 101 10.52 -18.88 -14.76
CA LYS A 101 10.01 -17.76 -15.56
C LYS A 101 8.53 -17.93 -15.87
N GLY A 102 7.69 -16.93 -15.57
CA GLY A 102 6.28 -16.91 -15.97
C GLY A 102 5.53 -15.63 -15.54
N ASP A 103 5.84 -15.10 -14.36
CA ASP A 103 5.15 -13.94 -13.77
C ASP A 103 6.03 -12.67 -13.68
N GLU A 104 7.30 -12.75 -14.09
CA GLU A 104 8.31 -11.70 -13.83
C GLU A 104 7.91 -10.36 -14.45
N GLN A 105 7.41 -10.37 -15.70
CA GLN A 105 6.96 -9.16 -16.39
C GLN A 105 5.81 -8.45 -15.65
N ASN A 106 4.87 -9.21 -15.08
CA ASN A 106 3.76 -8.65 -14.30
C ASN A 106 4.28 -8.00 -13.01
N ILE A 107 5.21 -8.68 -12.32
CA ILE A 107 5.82 -8.14 -11.09
C ILE A 107 6.64 -6.88 -11.40
N GLU A 108 7.41 -6.86 -12.49
CA GLU A 108 8.15 -5.67 -12.94
C GLU A 108 7.22 -4.51 -13.30
N MET A 109 6.12 -4.78 -14.00
CA MET A 109 5.12 -3.76 -14.32
C MET A 109 4.53 -3.15 -13.04
N LYS A 110 4.11 -3.98 -12.08
CA LYS A 110 3.61 -3.53 -10.79
C LYS A 110 4.67 -2.76 -10.01
N GLN A 111 5.93 -3.22 -10.01
CA GLN A 111 7.05 -2.52 -9.37
C GLN A 111 7.25 -1.11 -9.97
N LYS A 112 7.23 -0.99 -11.30
CA LYS A 112 7.34 0.30 -12.02
C LYS A 112 6.15 1.22 -11.71
N GLN A 113 4.94 0.67 -11.64
CA GLN A 113 3.77 1.45 -11.22
C GLN A 113 3.93 1.99 -9.79
N MET A 114 4.37 1.16 -8.85
CA MET A 114 4.51 1.55 -7.45
C MET A 114 5.58 2.64 -7.25
N ILE A 115 6.72 2.57 -7.96
CA ILE A 115 7.73 3.62 -7.85
C ILE A 115 7.23 4.96 -8.42
N ASN A 116 6.43 4.92 -9.50
CA ASN A 116 5.86 6.13 -10.08
C ASN A 116 4.82 6.76 -9.14
N ILE A 117 3.98 5.95 -8.51
CA ILE A 117 3.04 6.43 -7.48
C ILE A 117 3.83 7.09 -6.34
N ALA A 118 4.84 6.42 -5.79
CA ALA A 118 5.64 6.98 -4.70
C ALA A 118 6.26 8.34 -5.07
N LYS A 119 6.90 8.43 -6.25
CA LYS A 119 7.49 9.68 -6.75
C LYS A 119 6.44 10.79 -6.89
N ASN A 120 5.31 10.50 -7.52
CA ASN A 120 4.25 11.48 -7.70
C ASN A 120 3.70 11.96 -6.37
N SER A 121 3.46 11.03 -5.43
CA SER A 121 2.98 11.37 -4.10
C SER A 121 3.93 12.30 -3.34
N PHE A 122 5.23 12.00 -3.35
CA PHE A 122 6.21 12.86 -2.68
C PHE A 122 6.41 14.20 -3.38
N ASN A 123 6.14 14.30 -4.69
CA ASN A 123 6.11 15.58 -5.39
C ASN A 123 4.86 16.39 -5.04
N SER A 124 3.68 15.75 -4.99
CA SER A 124 2.43 16.41 -4.54
C SER A 124 2.51 16.90 -3.11
N ALA A 125 3.26 16.21 -2.24
CA ALA A 125 3.48 16.62 -0.84
C ALA A 125 4.47 17.79 -0.66
N LYS A 126 5.19 18.20 -1.70
CA LYS A 126 6.16 19.32 -1.65
C LYS A 126 5.56 20.67 -2.05
N ASN A 127 4.43 20.64 -2.76
CA ASN A 127 3.68 21.82 -3.17
C ASN A 127 2.74 22.24 -2.04
#